data_AF-A0A523IQ79-F1
#
_entry.id   AF-A0A523IQ79-F1
#
_cell.length_a   1.000
_cell.length_b   1.000
_cell.length_c   1.000
_cell.angle_alpha   90.00
_cell.angle_beta   90.00
_cell.angle_gamma   90.00
#
_symmetry.space_group_name_H-M   'P 1'
#
loop_
_entity.id
_entity.type
_entity.pdbx_description
1 polymer ?
#
loop_
_entity_poly.entity_id
_entity_poly.type
_entity_poly.pdbx_seq_one_letter_code
_entity_poly.pdbx_strand_id
1 'polypeptide(L)'
;MINRRNYYRLLQVQPDAPFEVIRASYRALLKELRMHPDLGGDHWNAKFLNEAYSTLSDRDSRSAYDKKLYEKYTKKPFQESTDKRMPLITFFCPFCKRPLARQANPNERCATCRSPLKSFGEEELKQSCRRTIARRKKSGKINYFTTWPQKGLEAKMIDISPEGMRFRCAEKLKSKSVIKISGPSLKAIAEVRHSHKIFLKGRTIYTVGVHFCSVTFSSQSGAFYTTTA
;
A
#
# COMPACT_ATOMS: atom_id res chain seq x y z
N MET A 1 -41.87 12.00 -20.48
CA MET A 1 -40.92 12.70 -19.57
C MET A 1 -40.54 11.75 -18.44
N ILE A 2 -39.24 11.50 -18.22
CA ILE A 2 -38.75 10.61 -17.17
C ILE A 2 -38.73 11.38 -15.85
N ASN A 3 -39.53 10.95 -14.86
CA ASN A 3 -39.54 11.55 -13.54
C ASN A 3 -38.17 11.36 -12.87
N ARG A 4 -37.47 12.46 -12.59
CA ARG A 4 -36.14 12.44 -11.94
C ARG A 4 -36.21 12.25 -10.43
N ARG A 5 -37.42 12.21 -9.83
CA ARG A 5 -37.62 12.04 -8.39
C ARG A 5 -37.52 10.56 -8.01
N ASN A 6 -36.85 10.29 -6.89
CA ASN A 6 -36.78 8.97 -6.26
C ASN A 6 -38.19 8.54 -5.77
N TYR A 7 -38.54 7.25 -5.88
CA TYR A 7 -39.80 6.68 -5.43
C TYR A 7 -40.10 6.97 -3.94
N TYR A 8 -39.07 6.98 -3.09
CA TYR A 8 -39.22 7.38 -1.69
C TYR A 8 -39.70 8.84 -1.55
N ARG A 9 -39.19 9.74 -2.40
CA ARG A 9 -39.64 11.15 -2.43
C ARG A 9 -41.03 11.30 -3.01
N LEU A 10 -41.42 10.47 -3.97
CA LEU A 10 -42.77 10.49 -4.54
C LEU A 10 -43.81 10.08 -3.50
N LEU A 11 -43.50 9.07 -2.69
CA LEU A 11 -44.33 8.65 -1.57
C LEU A 11 -44.07 9.45 -0.30
N GLN A 12 -43.25 10.51 -0.32
CA GLN A 12 -42.93 11.34 0.85
C GLN A 12 -42.48 10.54 2.10
N VAL A 13 -41.72 9.46 1.88
CA VAL A 13 -41.19 8.59 2.94
C VAL A 13 -39.68 8.49 2.88
N GLN A 14 -39.08 8.04 3.98
CA GLN A 14 -37.64 7.77 4.05
C GLN A 14 -37.30 6.36 3.53
N PRO A 15 -36.05 6.10 3.08
CA PRO A 15 -35.61 4.79 2.62
C PRO A 15 -35.66 3.67 3.67
N ASP A 16 -35.68 4.01 4.96
CA ASP A 16 -35.83 3.09 6.09
C ASP A 16 -37.29 2.89 6.51
N ALA A 17 -38.24 3.56 5.84
CA ALA A 17 -39.65 3.50 6.21
C ALA A 17 -40.18 2.05 6.13
N PRO A 18 -40.91 1.60 7.16
CA PRO A 18 -41.55 0.30 7.13
C PRO A 18 -42.72 0.29 6.14
N PHE A 19 -43.15 -0.91 5.75
CA PHE A 19 -44.15 -1.10 4.71
C PHE A 19 -45.50 -0.42 5.03
N GLU A 20 -45.89 -0.39 6.30
CA GLU A 20 -47.11 0.23 6.79
C GLU A 20 -47.13 1.74 6.52
N VAL A 21 -45.98 2.40 6.72
CA VAL A 21 -45.81 3.83 6.47
C VAL A 21 -45.87 4.13 4.97
N ILE A 22 -45.26 3.27 4.14
CA ILE A 22 -45.34 3.36 2.67
C ILE A 22 -46.80 3.24 2.20
N ARG A 23 -47.56 2.28 2.73
CA ARG A 23 -48.98 2.07 2.41
C ARG A 23 -49.86 3.21 2.86
N ALA A 24 -49.64 3.73 4.08
CA ALA A 24 -50.41 4.84 4.62
C ALA A 24 -50.20 6.11 3.78
N SER A 25 -48.94 6.43 3.45
CA SER A 25 -48.60 7.59 2.64
C SER A 25 -49.21 7.51 1.23
N TYR A 26 -49.09 6.36 0.57
CA TYR A 26 -49.72 6.15 -0.75
C TYR A 26 -51.23 6.39 -0.74
N ARG A 27 -51.95 5.89 0.28
CA ARG A 27 -53.40 6.11 0.41
C ARG A 27 -53.76 7.57 0.65
N ALA A 28 -53.00 8.27 1.48
CA ALA A 28 -53.21 9.70 1.75
C ALA A 28 -53.03 10.53 0.47
N LEU A 29 -51.93 10.31 -0.25
CA LEU A 29 -51.61 11.01 -1.50
C LEU A 29 -52.65 10.74 -2.60
N LEU A 30 -53.14 9.51 -2.73
CA LEU A 30 -54.22 9.21 -3.68
C LEU A 30 -55.55 9.86 -3.30
N LYS A 31 -55.86 9.98 -2.00
CA LYS A 31 -57.08 10.64 -1.53
C LYS A 31 -57.03 12.14 -1.81
N GLU A 32 -55.88 12.76 -1.56
CA GLU A 32 -55.62 14.18 -1.85
C GLU A 32 -55.81 14.50 -3.35
N LEU A 33 -55.25 13.66 -4.24
CA LEU A 33 -55.41 13.80 -5.69
C LEU A 33 -56.87 13.66 -6.18
N ARG A 34 -57.73 12.96 -5.43
CA ARG A 34 -59.15 12.78 -5.79
C ARG A 34 -60.06 13.91 -5.31
N MET A 35 -59.59 14.74 -4.38
CA MET A 35 -60.43 15.73 -3.68
C MET A 35 -60.32 17.15 -4.25
N HIS A 36 -59.38 17.44 -5.15
CA HIS A 36 -59.22 18.75 -5.78
C HIS A 36 -59.89 18.84 -7.17
N PRO A 37 -60.96 19.64 -7.36
CA PRO A 37 -61.68 19.77 -8.64
C PRO A 37 -60.89 20.51 -9.74
N ASP A 38 -60.03 21.46 -9.37
CA ASP A 38 -59.19 22.24 -10.31
C ASP A 38 -57.98 21.46 -10.84
N LEU A 39 -57.63 20.36 -10.18
CA LEU A 39 -56.55 19.44 -10.56
C LEU A 39 -57.14 18.09 -11.01
N GLY A 40 -58.25 18.15 -11.77
CA GLY A 40 -58.96 17.01 -12.32
C GLY A 40 -58.02 16.02 -12.99
N GLY A 41 -57.57 15.04 -12.21
CA GLY A 41 -56.70 13.97 -12.64
C GLY A 41 -55.47 14.44 -13.40
N ASP A 42 -54.44 14.89 -12.69
CA ASP A 42 -53.08 14.64 -13.17
C ASP A 42 -52.87 13.11 -13.17
N HIS A 43 -53.46 12.42 -14.16
CA HIS A 43 -53.31 11.00 -14.43
C HIS A 43 -51.83 10.60 -14.43
N TRP A 44 -51.00 11.56 -14.83
CA TRP A 44 -49.55 11.51 -14.77
C TRP A 44 -49.03 11.29 -13.34
N ASN A 45 -49.47 12.08 -12.34
CA ASN A 45 -49.05 11.95 -10.94
C ASN A 45 -49.55 10.64 -10.29
N ALA A 46 -50.79 10.23 -10.58
CA ALA A 46 -51.34 8.96 -10.08
C ALA A 46 -50.54 7.76 -10.60
N LYS A 47 -50.12 7.77 -11.87
CA LYS A 47 -49.32 6.70 -12.47
C LYS A 47 -47.97 6.52 -11.75
N PHE A 48 -47.27 7.61 -11.44
CA PHE A 48 -45.98 7.50 -10.73
C PHE A 48 -46.12 7.07 -9.27
N LEU A 49 -47.20 7.48 -8.60
CA LEU A 49 -47.48 7.00 -7.24
C LEU A 49 -47.77 5.49 -7.23
N ASN A 50 -48.53 5.00 -8.21
CA ASN A 50 -48.80 3.57 -8.36
C ASN A 50 -47.52 2.78 -8.64
N GLU A 51 -46.66 3.29 -9.52
CA GLU A 51 -45.36 2.68 -9.85
C GLU A 51 -44.40 2.66 -8.66
N ALA A 52 -44.31 3.78 -7.93
CA ALA A 52 -43.51 3.89 -6.72
C ALA A 52 -44.02 2.95 -5.62
N TYR A 53 -45.33 2.89 -5.41
CA TYR A 53 -45.93 1.99 -4.44
C TYR A 53 -45.70 0.52 -4.82
N SER A 54 -45.95 0.15 -6.07
CA SER A 54 -45.71 -1.21 -6.56
C SER A 54 -44.26 -1.65 -6.31
N THR A 55 -43.29 -0.81 -6.66
CA THR A 55 -41.86 -1.12 -6.47
C THR A 55 -41.44 -1.18 -4.99
N LEU A 56 -41.94 -0.27 -4.15
CA LEU A 56 -41.54 -0.18 -2.74
C LEU A 56 -42.35 -1.09 -1.80
N SER A 57 -43.47 -1.64 -2.29
CA SER A 57 -44.34 -2.55 -1.54
C SER A 57 -43.79 -3.96 -1.43
N ASP A 58 -43.07 -4.42 -2.45
CA ASP A 58 -42.45 -5.74 -2.50
C ASP A 58 -40.97 -5.68 -2.07
N ARG A 59 -40.54 -6.66 -1.26
CA ARG A 59 -39.21 -6.66 -0.66
C ARG A 59 -38.10 -6.81 -1.70
N ASP A 60 -38.28 -7.69 -2.68
CA ASP A 60 -37.27 -7.98 -3.69
C ASP A 60 -37.16 -6.82 -4.68
N SER A 61 -38.30 -6.28 -5.09
CA SER A 61 -38.40 -5.10 -5.95
C SER A 61 -37.78 -3.86 -5.29
N ARG A 62 -38.05 -3.64 -4.00
CA ARG A 62 -37.43 -2.57 -3.20
C ARG A 62 -35.93 -2.75 -3.08
N SER A 63 -35.46 -3.96 -2.79
CA SER A 63 -34.02 -4.25 -2.72
C SER A 63 -33.31 -3.99 -4.05
N ALA A 64 -33.91 -4.42 -5.17
CA ALA A 64 -33.37 -4.17 -6.51
C ALA A 64 -33.35 -2.66 -6.84
N TYR A 65 -34.37 -1.93 -6.43
CA TYR A 65 -34.44 -0.47 -6.57
C TYR A 65 -33.37 0.24 -5.73
N ASP A 66 -33.20 -0.16 -4.48
CA ASP A 66 -32.18 0.37 -3.56
C ASP A 66 -30.78 0.11 -4.08
N LYS A 67 -30.54 -1.07 -4.67
CA LYS A 67 -29.26 -1.37 -5.34
C LYS A 67 -29.00 -0.41 -6.50
N LYS A 68 -30.00 -0.14 -7.34
CA LYS A 68 -29.87 0.83 -8.46
C LYS A 68 -29.63 2.25 -7.95
N LEU A 69 -30.30 2.67 -6.87
CA LEU A 69 -30.08 3.95 -6.22
C LEU A 69 -28.65 4.03 -5.67
N TYR A 70 -28.21 3.01 -4.94
CA TYR A 70 -26.86 2.93 -4.40
C TYR A 70 -25.83 3.10 -5.51
N GLU A 71 -25.93 2.36 -6.61
CA GLU A 71 -25.00 2.49 -7.73
C GLU A 71 -25.01 3.88 -8.36
N LYS A 72 -26.20 4.47 -8.52
CA LYS A 72 -26.36 5.82 -9.08
C LYS A 72 -25.74 6.92 -8.21
N TYR A 73 -25.84 6.81 -6.88
CA TYR A 73 -25.42 7.85 -5.95
C TYR A 73 -24.04 7.62 -5.33
N THR A 74 -23.57 6.37 -5.23
CA THR A 74 -22.30 6.03 -4.55
C THR A 74 -21.20 5.55 -5.48
N LYS A 75 -21.53 5.06 -6.69
CA LYS A 75 -20.54 4.54 -7.66
C LYS A 75 -20.31 5.48 -8.84
N LYS A 76 -20.01 6.74 -8.56
CA LYS A 76 -18.90 7.32 -9.32
C LYS A 76 -17.67 7.06 -8.46
N PRO A 77 -16.81 6.07 -8.76
CA PRO A 77 -15.45 6.15 -8.27
C PRO A 77 -14.99 7.58 -8.54
N PHE A 78 -14.32 8.21 -7.58
CA PHE A 78 -13.59 9.44 -7.84
C PHE A 78 -12.88 9.22 -9.16
N GLN A 79 -13.36 9.86 -10.24
CA GLN A 79 -12.64 9.85 -11.50
C GLN A 79 -11.36 10.55 -11.11
N GLU A 80 -10.27 9.79 -10.99
CA GLU A 80 -8.95 10.33 -10.68
C GLU A 80 -8.82 11.54 -11.58
N SER A 81 -8.92 12.72 -10.97
CA SER A 81 -8.63 13.94 -11.68
C SER A 81 -7.23 13.72 -12.23
N THR A 82 -7.09 13.76 -13.54
CA THR A 82 -5.78 13.82 -14.20
C THR A 82 -4.99 15.08 -13.82
N ASP A 83 -5.42 15.81 -12.79
CA ASP A 83 -4.56 16.58 -11.91
C ASP A 83 -3.58 15.62 -11.22
N LYS A 84 -2.59 15.15 -11.99
CA LYS A 84 -1.41 14.44 -11.51
C LYS A 84 -0.66 15.40 -10.59
N ARG A 85 -1.13 15.56 -9.36
CA ARG A 85 -0.39 16.25 -8.30
C ARG A 85 0.85 15.41 -8.04
N MET A 86 1.90 15.73 -8.78
CA MET A 86 3.19 15.08 -8.63
C MET A 86 3.76 15.52 -7.29
N PRO A 87 4.18 14.59 -6.42
CA PRO A 87 4.82 14.98 -5.17
C PRO A 87 6.07 15.79 -5.51
N LEU A 88 6.25 16.94 -4.84
CA LEU A 88 7.42 17.80 -5.01
C LEU A 88 8.73 17.05 -4.67
N ILE A 89 8.64 16.00 -3.85
CA ILE A 89 9.77 15.14 -3.49
C ILE A 89 9.43 13.69 -3.84
N THR A 90 10.21 13.13 -4.76
CA THR A 90 10.10 11.74 -5.20
C THR A 90 11.24 10.87 -4.67
N PHE A 91 12.30 11.48 -4.13
CA PHE A 91 13.49 10.78 -3.66
C PHE A 91 13.52 10.71 -2.14
N PHE A 92 13.66 9.49 -1.61
CA PHE A 92 13.72 9.23 -0.17
C PHE A 92 14.86 8.29 0.15
N CYS A 93 15.44 8.42 1.35
CA CYS A 93 16.36 7.42 1.88
C CYS A 93 15.62 6.06 1.98
N PRO A 94 16.13 4.97 1.37
CA PRO A 94 15.44 3.69 1.37
C PRO A 94 15.19 3.12 2.78
N PHE A 95 16.07 3.46 3.73
CA PHE A 95 16.01 3.01 5.12
C PHE A 95 15.20 3.95 6.03
N CYS A 96 15.70 5.16 6.32
CA CYS A 96 15.07 6.05 7.30
C CYS A 96 13.98 6.97 6.72
N LYS A 97 13.67 6.87 5.42
CA LYS A 97 12.66 7.66 4.71
C LYS A 97 12.84 9.17 4.76
N ARG A 98 14.03 9.67 5.11
CA ARG A 98 14.36 11.10 5.00
C ARG A 98 14.21 11.54 3.53
N PRO A 99 13.49 12.63 3.23
CA PRO A 99 13.43 13.19 1.88
C PRO A 99 14.82 13.62 1.39
N LEU A 100 15.05 13.47 0.09
CA LEU A 100 16.26 13.88 -0.62
C LEU A 100 15.89 14.95 -1.64
N ALA A 101 16.72 15.99 -1.77
CA ALA A 101 16.49 17.06 -2.74
C ALA A 101 16.66 16.61 -4.20
N ARG A 102 17.47 15.56 -4.43
CA ARG A 102 17.76 14.98 -5.74
C ARG A 102 18.06 13.48 -5.60
N GLN A 103 18.16 12.80 -6.74
CA GLN A 103 18.74 11.47 -6.78
C GLN A 103 20.17 11.49 -6.23
N ALA A 104 20.49 10.52 -5.36
CA ALA A 104 21.79 10.43 -4.73
C ALA A 104 22.86 9.95 -5.71
N ASN A 105 24.06 10.51 -5.59
CA ASN A 105 25.23 10.06 -6.35
C ASN A 105 25.80 8.76 -5.74
N PRO A 106 26.58 7.97 -6.50
CA PRO A 106 27.33 6.85 -5.93
C PRO A 106 28.16 7.31 -4.71
N ASN A 107 28.25 6.47 -3.68
CA ASN A 107 28.93 6.75 -2.41
C ASN A 107 28.31 7.84 -1.51
N GLU A 108 27.26 8.53 -1.95
CA GLU A 108 26.54 9.51 -1.13
C GLU A 108 25.83 8.80 0.05
N ARG A 109 25.83 9.45 1.22
CA ARG A 109 25.24 8.91 2.45
C ARG A 109 24.09 9.77 2.93
N CYS A 110 23.07 9.14 3.49
CA CYS A 110 21.96 9.84 4.11
C CYS A 110 22.47 10.74 5.25
N ALA A 111 22.14 12.03 5.23
CA ALA A 111 22.56 12.94 6.29
C ALA A 111 21.92 12.66 7.66
N THR A 112 20.83 11.87 7.74
CA THR A 112 20.21 11.47 9.02
C THR A 112 20.75 10.14 9.51
N CYS A 113 20.60 9.07 8.72
CA CYS A 113 20.97 7.73 9.17
C CYS A 113 22.36 7.27 8.72
N ARG A 114 23.09 8.07 7.93
CA ARG A 114 24.42 7.75 7.37
C ARG A 114 24.47 6.47 6.53
N SER A 115 23.31 5.93 6.14
CA SER A 115 23.23 4.78 5.22
C SER A 115 23.66 5.18 3.82
N PRO A 116 24.33 4.30 3.08
CA PRO A 116 24.65 4.54 1.67
C PRO A 116 23.35 4.69 0.86
N LEU A 117 23.26 5.68 -0.01
CA LEU A 117 22.05 5.95 -0.78
C LEU A 117 22.07 5.27 -2.16
N LYS A 118 23.26 5.07 -2.75
CA LYS A 118 23.47 4.41 -4.04
C LYS A 118 24.79 3.64 -4.04
N SER A 119 24.81 2.44 -4.63
CA SER A 119 26.02 1.62 -4.80
C SER A 119 26.84 2.09 -6.01
N PHE A 120 28.14 1.78 -6.02
CA PHE A 120 28.98 1.85 -7.21
C PHE A 120 28.68 0.65 -8.13
N GLY A 121 28.42 0.87 -9.43
CA GLY A 121 28.31 -0.20 -10.44
C GLY A 121 26.90 -0.74 -10.76
N GLU A 122 25.81 -0.01 -10.52
CA GLU A 122 24.44 -0.44 -10.93
C GLU A 122 24.29 -0.73 -12.43
N GLU A 123 25.12 -0.13 -13.28
CA GLU A 123 25.07 -0.35 -14.74
C GLU A 123 25.90 -1.57 -15.19
N GLU A 124 27.10 -1.79 -14.62
CA GLU A 124 27.97 -2.93 -14.98
C GLU A 124 27.45 -4.27 -14.46
N LEU A 125 26.76 -4.28 -13.31
CA LEU A 125 26.18 -5.50 -12.73
C LEU A 125 24.99 -6.07 -13.54
N LYS A 126 24.34 -5.26 -14.38
CA LYS A 126 23.28 -5.76 -15.28
C LYS A 126 23.82 -6.46 -16.52
N GLN A 127 25.07 -6.18 -16.90
CA GLN A 127 25.68 -6.71 -18.12
C GLN A 127 26.57 -7.93 -17.91
N SER A 128 27.10 -8.18 -16.70
CA SER A 128 27.88 -9.40 -16.44
C SER A 128 27.03 -10.49 -15.77
N CYS A 129 26.67 -11.48 -16.59
CA CYS A 129 26.44 -12.88 -16.28
C CYS A 129 25.78 -13.27 -14.94
N ARG A 130 24.57 -13.84 -15.07
CA ARG A 130 24.00 -14.79 -14.11
C ARG A 130 25.06 -15.85 -13.74
N ARG A 131 25.58 -15.77 -12.50
CA ARG A 131 26.66 -16.59 -11.89
C ARG A 131 28.04 -16.21 -12.44
N THR A 132 29.00 -15.67 -11.67
CA THR A 132 29.70 -16.36 -10.56
C THR A 132 30.62 -15.37 -9.83
N ILE A 133 30.12 -14.60 -8.85
CA ILE A 133 31.01 -14.01 -7.83
C ILE A 133 30.86 -14.86 -6.58
N ALA A 134 31.90 -15.62 -6.25
CA ALA A 134 31.90 -16.53 -5.12
C ALA A 134 31.60 -15.79 -3.81
N ARG A 135 30.59 -16.26 -3.05
CA ARG A 135 30.34 -15.79 -1.69
C ARG A 135 31.56 -16.15 -0.84
N ARG A 136 32.26 -15.13 -0.32
CA ARG A 136 33.42 -15.34 0.52
C ARG A 136 32.96 -15.62 1.95
N LYS A 137 33.49 -16.69 2.54
CA LYS A 137 33.34 -16.96 3.98
C LYS A 137 34.19 -15.94 4.74
N LYS A 138 33.60 -14.81 5.10
CA LYS A 138 34.20 -13.81 5.98
C LYS A 138 33.35 -13.76 7.24
N SER A 139 33.89 -14.29 8.33
CA SER A 139 33.25 -14.20 9.64
C SER A 139 33.63 -12.89 10.31
N GLY A 140 32.64 -12.13 10.76
CA GLY A 140 32.86 -10.86 11.45
C GLY A 140 31.62 -10.43 12.21
N LYS A 141 31.78 -9.52 13.16
CA LYS A 141 30.66 -8.88 13.85
C LYS A 141 30.15 -7.71 13.03
N ILE A 142 28.84 -7.59 12.92
CA ILE A 142 28.14 -6.47 12.29
C ILE A 142 27.04 -5.99 13.23
N ASN A 143 26.64 -4.73 13.05
CA ASN A 143 25.44 -4.19 13.68
C ASN A 143 24.37 -3.99 12.61
N TYR A 144 23.16 -4.44 12.87
CA TYR A 144 22.00 -4.14 12.04
C TYR A 144 20.98 -3.27 12.79
N PHE A 145 20.15 -2.57 12.03
CA PHE A 145 19.13 -1.67 12.52
C PHE A 145 17.87 -1.88 11.71
N THR A 146 16.73 -2.04 12.38
CA THR A 146 15.40 -2.16 11.76
C THR A 146 14.69 -0.81 11.67
N THR A 147 15.08 0.13 12.53
CA THR A 147 14.58 1.52 12.55
C THR A 147 15.72 2.50 12.82
N TRP A 148 15.46 3.80 12.65
CA TRP A 148 16.41 4.85 13.00
C TRP A 148 15.71 5.97 13.76
N PRO A 149 16.27 6.45 14.89
CA PRO A 149 17.47 5.96 15.58
C PRO A 149 17.17 4.68 16.41
N GLN A 150 18.12 3.74 16.44
CA GLN A 150 18.04 2.52 17.25
C GLN A 150 19.46 2.16 17.72
N LYS A 151 19.60 1.54 18.89
CA LYS A 151 20.86 0.91 19.28
C LYS A 151 21.15 -0.25 18.33
N GLY A 152 22.37 -0.33 17.81
CA GLY A 152 22.74 -1.38 16.85
C GLY A 152 22.60 -2.77 17.46
N LEU A 153 21.89 -3.65 16.77
CA LEU A 153 21.71 -5.04 17.17
C LEU A 153 22.89 -5.86 16.62
N GLU A 154 23.60 -6.56 17.49
CA GLU A 154 24.77 -7.34 17.11
C GLU A 154 24.37 -8.61 16.33
N ALA A 155 25.05 -8.84 15.23
CA ALA A 155 24.92 -10.05 14.41
C ALA A 155 26.28 -10.58 13.97
N LYS A 156 26.33 -11.89 13.71
CA LYS A 156 27.53 -12.57 13.21
C LYS A 156 27.41 -12.84 11.73
N MET A 157 28.23 -12.20 10.90
CA MET A 157 28.33 -12.47 9.48
C MET A 157 28.80 -13.91 9.23
N ILE A 158 28.18 -14.57 8.25
CA ILE A 158 28.54 -15.92 7.77
C ILE A 158 29.30 -15.81 6.45
N ASP A 159 28.72 -15.10 5.48
CA ASP A 159 29.29 -14.89 4.16
C ASP A 159 28.86 -13.56 3.57
N ILE A 160 29.58 -13.13 2.52
CA ILE A 160 29.34 -11.89 1.81
C ILE A 160 29.64 -12.02 0.31
N SER A 161 28.85 -11.33 -0.50
CA SER A 161 29.06 -11.06 -1.93
C SER A 161 28.69 -9.61 -2.26
N PRO A 162 28.93 -9.14 -3.50
CA PRO A 162 28.51 -7.80 -3.93
C PRO A 162 26.99 -7.59 -3.91
N GLU A 163 26.20 -8.65 -4.09
CA GLU A 163 24.73 -8.58 -4.12
C GLU A 163 24.07 -8.74 -2.74
N GLY A 164 24.78 -9.23 -1.73
CA GLY A 164 24.16 -9.55 -0.44
C GLY A 164 25.08 -10.24 0.55
N MET A 165 24.48 -10.69 1.66
CA MET A 165 25.20 -11.40 2.71
C MET A 165 24.26 -12.35 3.47
N ARG A 166 24.86 -13.25 4.24
CA ARG A 166 24.17 -13.98 5.32
C ARG A 166 24.77 -13.66 6.67
N PHE A 167 23.92 -13.54 7.67
CA PHE A 167 24.33 -13.35 9.06
C PHE A 167 23.40 -14.07 10.03
N ARG A 168 23.86 -14.19 11.28
CA ARG A 168 23.10 -14.75 12.40
C ARG A 168 22.74 -13.67 13.40
N CYS A 169 21.49 -13.63 13.84
CA CYS A 169 20.97 -12.70 14.84
C CYS A 169 20.05 -13.40 15.85
N ALA A 170 19.78 -12.76 16.97
CA ALA A 170 18.91 -13.30 18.02
C ALA A 170 17.41 -13.18 17.68
N GLU A 171 17.05 -12.16 16.90
CA GLU A 171 15.65 -11.84 16.58
C GLU A 171 15.25 -12.27 15.18
N LYS A 172 13.95 -12.57 15.01
CA LYS A 172 13.37 -12.90 13.71
C LYS A 172 13.18 -11.63 12.89
N LEU A 173 13.64 -11.64 11.64
CA LEU A 173 13.41 -10.55 10.69
C LEU A 173 12.33 -10.94 9.67
N LYS A 174 11.42 -10.01 9.36
CA LYS A 174 10.33 -10.23 8.40
C LYS A 174 10.86 -10.19 6.98
N SER A 175 10.45 -11.14 6.13
CA SER A 175 10.78 -11.10 4.70
C SER A 175 10.31 -9.79 4.06
N LYS A 176 11.10 -9.27 3.11
CA LYS A 176 10.94 -7.98 2.44
C LYS A 176 11.11 -6.74 3.33
N SER A 177 11.47 -6.88 4.60
CA SER A 177 11.80 -5.70 5.43
C SER A 177 13.16 -5.13 5.03
N VAL A 178 13.25 -3.80 5.00
CA VAL A 178 14.51 -3.09 4.76
C VAL A 178 15.22 -2.83 6.07
N ILE A 179 16.50 -3.20 6.13
CA ILE A 179 17.36 -2.99 7.30
C ILE A 179 18.61 -2.22 6.90
N LYS A 180 19.21 -1.51 7.85
CA LYS A 180 20.56 -0.96 7.72
C LYS A 180 21.56 -1.92 8.34
N ILE A 181 22.70 -2.09 7.70
CA ILE A 181 23.84 -2.85 8.20
C ILE A 181 25.05 -1.93 8.28
N SER A 182 25.75 -1.98 9.41
CA SER A 182 26.99 -1.27 9.64
C SER A 182 28.00 -2.25 10.22
N GLY A 183 29.07 -2.50 9.47
CA GLY A 183 30.18 -3.34 9.90
C GLY A 183 31.52 -2.65 9.67
N PRO A 184 32.63 -3.27 10.11
CA PRO A 184 33.98 -2.75 9.89
C PRO A 184 34.35 -2.67 8.41
N SER A 185 33.88 -3.63 7.60
CA SER A 185 34.26 -3.76 6.19
C SER A 185 33.21 -3.27 5.20
N LEU A 186 32.02 -2.89 5.68
CA LEU A 186 30.92 -2.46 4.83
C LEU A 186 29.90 -1.63 5.59
N LYS A 187 29.17 -0.81 4.84
CA LYS A 187 27.90 -0.21 5.25
C LYS A 187 26.89 -0.48 4.15
N ALA A 188 25.66 -0.86 4.50
CA ALA A 188 24.65 -1.24 3.52
C ALA A 188 23.23 -0.90 3.97
N ILE A 189 22.34 -0.71 3.00
CA ILE A 189 20.90 -0.91 3.14
C ILE A 189 20.58 -2.24 2.46
N ALA A 190 19.84 -3.11 3.15
CA ALA A 190 19.56 -4.45 2.66
C ALA A 190 18.10 -4.83 2.85
N GLU A 191 17.54 -5.55 1.88
CA GLU A 191 16.23 -6.18 1.98
C GLU A 191 16.39 -7.62 2.46
N VAL A 192 15.58 -8.00 3.46
CA VAL A 192 15.54 -9.37 3.96
C VAL A 192 14.88 -10.29 2.93
N ARG A 193 15.61 -11.28 2.41
CA ARG A 193 15.08 -12.28 1.48
C ARG A 193 14.46 -13.46 2.21
N HIS A 194 15.15 -13.97 3.23
CA HIS A 194 14.70 -15.11 4.03
C HIS A 194 15.29 -15.05 5.44
N SER A 195 14.55 -15.61 6.41
CA SER A 195 14.95 -15.76 7.81
C SER A 195 14.60 -17.16 8.29
N HIS A 196 15.61 -17.98 8.58
CA HIS A 196 15.44 -19.36 9.05
C HIS A 196 15.79 -19.47 10.52
N LYS A 197 14.93 -20.13 11.29
CA LYS A 197 15.16 -20.41 12.72
C LYS A 197 16.12 -21.59 12.87
N ILE A 198 17.09 -21.46 13.76
CA ILE A 198 18.06 -22.50 14.12
C ILE A 198 18.16 -22.55 15.65
N PHE A 199 18.35 -23.73 16.20
CA PHE A 199 18.66 -23.93 17.62
C PHE A 199 20.15 -24.16 17.79
N LEU A 200 20.82 -23.32 18.57
CA LEU A 200 22.26 -23.42 18.78
C LEU A 200 22.59 -23.10 20.24
N LYS A 201 23.27 -24.03 20.92
CA LYS A 201 23.63 -23.93 22.34
C LYS A 201 22.42 -23.59 23.25
N GLY A 202 21.29 -24.26 23.02
CA GLY A 202 20.05 -24.04 23.80
C GLY A 202 19.35 -22.70 23.57
N ARG A 203 19.81 -21.87 22.61
CA ARG A 203 19.18 -20.60 22.25
C ARG A 203 18.62 -20.64 20.84
N THR A 204 17.51 -19.94 20.64
CA THR A 204 16.97 -19.68 19.30
C THR A 204 17.80 -18.60 18.63
N ILE A 205 18.33 -18.90 17.44
CA ILE A 205 19.08 -17.97 16.60
C ILE A 205 18.48 -18.00 15.20
N TYR A 206 18.49 -16.88 14.49
CA TYR A 206 18.00 -16.80 13.12
C TYR A 206 19.17 -16.64 12.16
N THR A 207 19.18 -17.42 11.08
CA THR A 207 20.05 -17.17 9.91
C THR A 207 19.26 -16.37 8.90
N VAL A 208 19.76 -15.17 8.60
CA VAL A 208 19.10 -14.21 7.71
C VAL A 208 19.94 -14.04 6.46
N GLY A 209 19.30 -14.19 5.30
CA GLY A 209 19.86 -13.82 4.01
C GLY A 209 19.28 -12.52 3.53
N VAL A 210 20.15 -11.61 3.12
CA VAL A 210 19.77 -10.27 2.65
C VAL A 210 20.35 -9.97 1.28
N HIS A 211 19.64 -9.13 0.53
CA HIS A 211 20.09 -8.56 -0.73
C HIS A 211 20.37 -7.07 -0.53
N PHE A 212 21.48 -6.55 -1.03
CA PHE A 212 21.83 -5.15 -0.87
C PHE A 212 21.00 -4.28 -1.82
N CYS A 213 20.24 -3.34 -1.26
CA CYS A 213 19.67 -2.22 -2.01
C CYS A 213 20.75 -1.18 -2.31
N SER A 214 21.65 -0.96 -1.36
CA SER A 214 22.84 -0.11 -1.52
C SER A 214 23.96 -0.60 -0.60
N VAL A 215 25.21 -0.53 -1.03
CA VAL A 215 26.38 -0.96 -0.25
C VAL A 215 27.62 -0.14 -0.58
N THR A 216 28.41 0.15 0.44
CA THR A 216 29.78 0.69 0.32
C THR A 216 30.72 -0.22 1.08
N PHE A 217 31.77 -0.70 0.43
CA PHE A 217 32.84 -1.48 1.03
C PHE A 217 34.00 -0.56 1.42
N SER A 218 34.66 -0.83 2.55
CA SER A 218 35.93 -0.16 2.86
C SER A 218 37.02 -0.77 1.98
N SER A 219 37.58 0.01 1.07
CA SER A 219 38.70 -0.40 0.22
C SER A 219 39.91 -0.81 1.07
N GLN A 220 40.26 -2.09 1.02
CA GLN A 220 41.66 -2.46 0.84
C GLN A 220 41.71 -3.15 -0.51
N SER A 221 42.62 -2.67 -1.35
CA SER A 221 42.91 -3.16 -2.70
C SER A 221 42.81 -4.68 -2.78
N GLY A 222 41.94 -5.17 -3.66
CA GLY A 222 41.79 -6.60 -3.99
C GLY A 222 40.61 -7.30 -3.31
N ALA A 223 39.47 -7.41 -4.03
CA ALA A 223 38.63 -8.63 -4.00
C ALA A 223 37.34 -8.53 -4.83
N PHE A 224 36.72 -7.35 -4.98
CA PHE A 224 35.38 -7.23 -5.56
C PHE A 224 35.23 -6.13 -6.61
N TYR A 225 36.05 -5.08 -6.57
CA TYR A 225 36.06 -4.01 -7.56
C TYR A 225 37.52 -3.73 -7.92
N THR A 226 37.85 -3.85 -9.20
CA THR A 226 39.10 -3.31 -9.74
C THR A 226 38.82 -1.87 -10.10
N THR A 227 39.41 -0.92 -9.39
CA THR A 227 39.43 0.48 -9.83
C THR A 227 40.45 0.58 -10.94
N THR A 228 40.04 0.73 -12.20
CA THR A 228 40.92 1.33 -13.20
C THR A 228 41.06 2.81 -12.83
N ALA A 229 42.32 3.24 -12.70
CA ALA A 229 42.75 4.58 -12.35
C ALA A 229 42.24 5.66 -13.32
#